data_AF-A0A484H5G2-F1
#
_entry.id   AF-A0A484H5G2-F1
#
_cell.length_a   1.000
_cell.length_b   1.000
_cell.length_c   1.000
_cell.angle_alpha   90.00
_cell.angle_beta   90.00
_cell.angle_gamma   90.00
#
_symmetry.space_group_name_H-M   'P 1'
#
loop_
_entity.id
_entity.type
_entity.pdbx_description
1 polymer ?
#
loop_
_entity_poly.entity_id
_entity_poly.type
_entity_poly.pdbx_seq_one_letter_code
_entity_poly.pdbx_strand_id
1 'polypeptide(L)'
;AGTVITGFCHKAKASVGRFLSPGAPIPLIPMLVIIETISLFIQPIALAVRLTDSITASHLLIHLIRGASLSLLSMNPPTALIIFISLVLLTFLEYAVALIQANMLTL
;
A
#
# COMPACT_ATOMS: atom_id res chain seq x y z
N ALA A 1 10.95 10.18 10.94
CA ALA A 1 9.84 10.38 11.90
C ALA A 1 9.26 11.81 11.82
N GLY A 2 10.10 12.86 11.88
CA GLY A 2 9.63 14.26 11.83
C GLY A 2 8.83 14.64 10.57
N THR A 3 9.22 14.16 9.38
CA THR A 3 8.60 14.58 8.10
C THR A 3 7.19 14.03 7.91
N VAL A 4 6.91 12.79 8.32
CA VAL A 4 5.58 12.15 8.21
C VAL A 4 4.58 12.79 9.19
N ILE A 5 5.04 13.08 10.41
CA ILE A 5 4.25 13.78 11.42
C ILE A 5 3.98 15.22 10.97
N THR A 6 4.96 15.88 10.36
CA THR A 6 4.78 17.25 9.84
C THR A 6 3.85 17.29 8.63
N GLY A 7 3.91 16.31 7.72
CA GLY A 7 2.97 16.17 6.58
C GLY A 7 1.54 15.87 7.02
N PHE A 8 1.37 15.01 8.02
CA PHE A 8 0.08 14.75 8.68
C PHE A 8 -0.49 16.01 9.32
N CYS A 9 0.33 16.76 10.07
CA CYS A 9 -0.08 18.03 10.67
C CYS A 9 -0.41 19.09 9.61
N HIS A 10 0.25 19.09 8.45
CA HIS A 10 -0.03 20.05 7.37
C HIS A 10 -1.34 19.71 6.64
N LYS A 11 -1.60 18.43 6.36
CA LYS A 11 -2.86 17.94 5.79
C LYS A 11 -4.03 18.16 6.76
N ALA A 12 -3.80 17.95 8.06
CA ALA A 12 -4.78 18.24 9.11
C ALA A 12 -5.10 19.75 9.20
N LYS A 13 -4.08 20.63 9.19
CA LYS A 13 -4.28 22.09 9.20
C LYS A 13 -4.97 22.60 7.92
N ALA A 14 -4.64 22.03 6.76
CA ALA A 14 -5.26 22.38 5.49
C ALA A 14 -6.71 21.85 5.35
N SER A 15 -7.02 20.67 5.92
CA SER A 15 -8.39 20.12 5.98
C SER A 15 -9.29 20.96 6.91
N VAL A 16 -8.79 21.38 8.07
CA VAL A 16 -9.51 22.31 8.97
C VAL A 16 -9.77 23.67 8.32
N GLY A 17 -8.81 24.20 7.55
CA GLY A 17 -8.99 25.44 6.78
C GLY A 17 -10.05 25.35 5.68
N ARG A 18 -10.24 24.17 5.06
CA ARG A 18 -11.30 23.91 4.07
C ARG A 18 -12.69 23.74 4.71
N PHE A 19 -12.78 23.38 5.99
CA PHE A 19 -14.05 23.24 6.71
C PHE A 19 -14.60 24.57 7.27
N LEU A 20 -13.78 25.63 7.30
CA LEU A 20 -14.16 26.95 7.81
C LEU A 20 -14.84 27.87 6.77
N SER A 21 -15.07 27.41 5.52
CA SER A 21 -15.75 28.21 4.50
C SER A 21 -16.56 27.32 3.53
N PRO A 22 -17.87 27.53 3.32
CA PRO A 22 -19.00 27.80 4.24
C PRO A 22 -20.10 26.70 4.14
N GLY A 23 -20.72 26.25 5.26
CA GLY A 23 -22.02 25.56 5.20
C GLY A 23 -22.33 24.39 6.15
N ALA A 24 -21.41 23.91 6.99
CA ALA A 24 -21.70 22.78 7.89
C ALA A 24 -22.48 23.22 9.14
N PRO A 25 -23.57 22.52 9.53
CA PRO A 25 -24.31 22.81 10.76
C PRO A 25 -23.39 22.69 11.98
N ILE A 26 -23.32 23.76 12.78
CA ILE A 26 -22.45 23.94 13.95
C ILE A 26 -22.44 22.75 14.94
N PRO A 27 -23.53 21.98 15.14
CA PRO A 27 -23.51 20.81 16.02
C PRO A 27 -22.75 19.58 15.48
N LEU A 28 -22.60 19.44 14.16
CA LEU A 28 -22.01 18.25 13.53
C LEU A 28 -20.49 18.38 13.31
N ILE A 29 -19.97 19.60 13.37
CA ILE A 29 -18.53 19.91 13.23
C ILE A 29 -17.65 19.09 14.20
N PRO A 30 -17.92 19.01 15.52
CA PRO A 30 -17.06 18.26 16.44
C PRO A 30 -17.06 16.74 16.15
N MET A 31 -18.20 16.16 15.76
CA MET A 31 -18.29 14.74 15.40
C MET A 31 -17.46 14.43 14.14
N LEU A 32 -17.54 15.31 13.13
CA LEU A 32 -16.83 15.16 11.87
C LEU A 32 -15.31 15.29 12.04
N VAL A 33 -14.85 16.20 12.91
CA VAL A 33 -13.43 16.35 13.26
C VAL A 33 -12.88 15.08 13.92
N ILE A 34 -13.66 14.42 14.79
CA ILE A 34 -13.25 13.15 15.41
C ILE A 34 -13.08 12.06 14.35
N ILE A 35 -14.06 11.92 13.43
CA ILE A 35 -13.99 10.91 12.36
C ILE A 35 -12.84 11.19 11.38
N GLU A 36 -12.62 12.45 10.99
CA GLU A 36 -11.51 12.85 10.11
C GLU A 36 -10.16 12.56 10.78
N THR A 37 -10.04 12.82 12.09
CA THR A 37 -8.83 12.50 12.86
C THR A 37 -8.56 10.99 12.83
N ILE A 38 -9.59 10.17 13.05
CA ILE A 38 -9.47 8.70 12.98
C ILE A 38 -9.11 8.25 11.56
N SER A 39 -9.76 8.80 10.54
CA SER A 39 -9.53 8.47 9.11
C SER A 39 -8.08 8.77 8.69
N LEU A 40 -7.57 9.93 9.09
CA LEU A 40 -6.20 10.32 8.87
C LEU A 40 -5.23 9.32 9.50
N PHE A 41 -5.48 8.82 10.72
CA PHE A 41 -4.65 7.79 11.37
C PHE A 41 -4.74 6.41 10.71
N ILE A 42 -5.90 6.04 10.16
CA ILE A 42 -6.09 4.73 9.50
C ILE A 42 -5.38 4.68 8.15
N GLN A 43 -5.29 5.79 7.41
CA GLN A 43 -4.64 5.83 6.09
C GLN A 43 -3.17 5.34 6.07
N PRO A 44 -2.25 5.80 6.97
CA PRO A 44 -0.88 5.29 7.01
C PRO A 44 -0.80 3.84 7.53
N ILE A 45 -1.69 3.45 8.45
CA ILE A 45 -1.76 2.07 8.96
C ILE A 45 -2.19 1.12 7.83
N ALA A 46 -3.22 1.47 7.08
CA ALA A 46 -3.71 0.69 5.96
C ALA A 46 -2.65 0.55 4.86
N LEU A 47 -1.81 1.57 4.64
CA LEU A 47 -0.71 1.49 3.68
C LEU A 47 0.40 0.54 4.15
N ALA A 48 0.77 0.57 5.45
CA ALA A 48 1.75 -0.34 6.02
C ALA A 48 1.29 -1.81 5.98
N VAL A 49 0.01 -2.05 6.25
CA VAL A 49 -0.59 -3.39 6.15
C VAL A 49 -0.58 -3.89 4.70
N ARG A 50 -0.94 -3.04 3.72
CA ARG A 50 -0.91 -3.40 2.28
C ARG A 50 0.49 -3.82 1.82
N LEU A 51 1.54 -3.11 2.27
CA LEU A 51 2.91 -3.47 1.93
C LEU A 51 3.32 -4.81 2.54
N THR A 52 2.95 -5.06 3.80
CA THR A 52 3.25 -6.32 4.49
C THR A 52 2.53 -7.51 3.85
N ASP A 53 1.26 -7.33 3.48
CA ASP A 53 0.46 -8.34 2.80
C ASP A 53 0.99 -8.64 1.40
N SER A 54 1.33 -7.61 0.61
CA SER A 54 1.95 -7.77 -0.72
C SER A 54 3.24 -8.57 -0.63
N ILE A 55 4.18 -8.16 0.22
CA ILE A 55 5.50 -8.83 0.36
C ILE A 55 5.32 -10.28 0.87
N THR A 56 4.37 -10.54 1.76
CA THR A 56 4.12 -11.89 2.27
C THR A 56 3.48 -12.80 1.22
N ALA A 57 2.47 -12.30 0.49
CA ALA A 57 1.81 -13.03 -0.58
C ALA A 57 2.78 -13.33 -1.75
N SER A 58 3.57 -12.33 -2.13
CA SER A 58 4.70 -12.42 -3.07
C SER A 58 5.63 -13.59 -2.75
N HIS A 59 6.13 -13.59 -1.50
CA HIS A 59 7.12 -14.55 -1.05
C HIS A 59 6.54 -15.97 -1.01
N LEU A 60 5.29 -16.12 -0.57
CA LEU A 60 4.59 -17.42 -0.58
C LEU A 60 4.36 -17.93 -2.01
N LEU A 61 3.96 -17.05 -2.93
CA LEU A 61 3.72 -17.38 -4.32
C LEU A 61 5.00 -17.80 -5.04
N ILE A 62 6.11 -17.11 -4.79
CA ILE A 62 7.45 -17.49 -5.26
C ILE A 62 7.83 -18.87 -4.74
N HIS A 63 7.58 -19.17 -3.46
CA HIS A 63 7.89 -20.48 -2.89
C HIS A 63 7.11 -21.62 -3.56
N LEU A 64 5.80 -21.43 -3.77
CA LEU A 64 4.92 -22.40 -4.44
C LEU A 64 5.31 -22.62 -5.90
N ILE A 65 5.51 -21.54 -6.66
CA ILE A 65 5.87 -21.62 -8.08
C ILE A 65 7.28 -22.19 -8.26
N ARG A 66 8.22 -21.89 -7.36
CA ARG A 66 9.57 -22.50 -7.40
C ARG A 66 9.50 -24.01 -7.19
N GLY A 67 8.68 -24.48 -6.25
CA GLY A 67 8.45 -25.91 -6.04
C GLY A 67 7.82 -26.59 -7.26
N ALA A 68 6.79 -25.97 -7.84
CA ALA A 68 6.13 -26.47 -9.05
C ALA A 68 7.06 -26.48 -10.27
N SER A 69 7.85 -25.40 -10.46
CA SER A 69 8.81 -25.28 -11.56
C SER A 69 9.91 -26.34 -11.46
N LEU A 70 10.41 -26.65 -10.26
CA LEU A 70 11.39 -27.73 -10.07
C LEU A 70 10.84 -29.10 -10.46
N SER A 71 9.58 -29.38 -10.12
CA SER A 71 8.91 -30.62 -10.54
C SER A 71 8.66 -30.65 -12.05
N LEU A 72 8.31 -29.51 -12.65
CA LEU A 72 8.04 -29.38 -14.08
C LEU A 72 9.33 -29.41 -14.92
N LEU A 73 10.47 -29.00 -14.37
CA LEU A 73 11.78 -29.06 -15.03
C LEU A 73 12.12 -30.50 -15.45
N SER A 74 11.75 -31.47 -14.62
CA SER A 74 11.98 -32.90 -14.90
C SER A 74 11.01 -33.48 -15.94
N MET A 75 9.87 -32.82 -16.20
CA MET A 75 8.83 -33.32 -17.09
C MET A 75 8.82 -32.57 -18.43
N ASN A 76 8.78 -31.23 -18.39
CA ASN A 76 8.73 -30.35 -19.55
C ASN A 76 9.57 -29.06 -19.30
N PRO A 77 10.87 -29.05 -19.64
CA PRO A 77 11.74 -27.90 -19.42
C PRO A 77 11.32 -26.59 -20.12
N PRO A 78 10.75 -26.55 -21.34
CA PRO A 78 10.36 -25.27 -21.95
C PRO A 78 9.21 -24.57 -21.21
N THR A 79 8.27 -25.34 -20.65
CA THR A 79 7.16 -24.78 -19.86
C THR A 79 7.65 -24.21 -18.53
N ALA A 80 8.63 -24.87 -17.89
CA ALA A 80 9.25 -24.37 -16.66
C ALA A 80 9.95 -23.01 -16.87
N LEU A 81 10.59 -22.80 -18.03
CA LEU A 81 11.22 -21.53 -18.39
C LEU A 81 10.21 -20.38 -18.49
N ILE A 82 9.05 -20.61 -19.12
CA ILE A 82 7.99 -19.60 -19.27
C ILE A 82 7.45 -19.18 -17.88
N ILE A 83 7.23 -20.14 -17.00
CA ILE A 83 6.77 -19.89 -15.62
C ILE A 83 7.83 -19.09 -14.84
N PHE A 84 9.11 -19.40 -15.02
CA PHE A 84 10.19 -18.66 -14.37
C PHE A 84 10.26 -17.19 -14.83
N ILE A 85 10.12 -16.94 -16.13
CA ILE A 85 10.07 -15.57 -16.68
C ILE A 85 8.86 -14.80 -16.12
N SER A 86 7.70 -15.45 -16.02
CA SER A 86 6.50 -14.83 -15.45
C SER A 86 6.68 -14.45 -13.97
N LEU A 87 7.39 -15.27 -13.20
CA LEU A 87 7.72 -14.99 -11.80
C LEU A 87 8.59 -13.74 -11.62
N VAL A 88 9.62 -13.61 -12.47
CA VAL A 88 10.50 -12.43 -12.47
C VAL A 88 9.72 -11.17 -12.81
N LEU A 89 8.82 -11.23 -13.79
CA LEU A 89 7.98 -10.11 -14.19
C LEU A 89 7.03 -9.66 -13.05
N LEU A 90 6.42 -10.62 -12.34
CA LEU A 90 5.53 -10.34 -11.21
C LEU A 90 6.28 -9.66 -10.06
N THR A 91 7.51 -10.11 -9.77
CA THR A 91 8.38 -9.51 -8.74
C THR A 91 8.72 -8.05 -9.07
N PHE A 92 8.99 -7.76 -10.34
CA PHE A 92 9.26 -6.40 -10.79
C PHE A 92 8.03 -5.49 -10.63
N LEU A 93 6.84 -6.01 -10.94
CA LEU A 93 5.58 -5.29 -10.78
C LEU A 93 5.31 -4.94 -9.31
N GLU A 94 5.55 -5.87 -8.38
CA GLU A 94 5.38 -5.59 -6.94
C GLU A 94 6.33 -4.52 -6.43
N TYR A 95 7.58 -4.52 -6.88
CA TYR A 95 8.52 -3.47 -6.53
C TYR A 95 8.06 -2.10 -7.07
N ALA A 96 7.52 -2.06 -8.29
CA ALA A 96 6.95 -0.84 -8.85
C ALA A 96 5.74 -0.33 -8.05
N VAL A 97 4.84 -1.22 -7.61
CA VAL A 97 3.70 -0.86 -6.75
C VAL A 97 4.17 -0.34 -5.39
N ALA A 98 5.18 -0.98 -4.79
CA ALA A 98 5.76 -0.55 -3.52
C ALA A 98 6.38 0.87 -3.62
N LEU A 99 7.05 1.19 -4.73
CA LEU A 99 7.58 2.54 -4.98
C LEU A 99 6.46 3.59 -5.10
N ILE A 100 5.37 3.27 -5.80
CA ILE A 100 4.22 4.18 -5.92
C ILE A 100 3.58 4.43 -4.56
N GLN A 101 3.42 3.38 -3.74
CA GLN A 101 2.91 3.49 -2.37
C GLN A 101 3.87 4.27 -1.44
N ALA A 102 5.18 4.06 -1.55
CA ALA A 102 6.17 4.81 -0.77
C ALA A 102 6.19 6.30 -1.13
N ASN A 103 5.99 6.65 -2.40
CA ASN A 103 5.85 8.04 -2.83
C ASN A 103 4.59 8.70 -2.23
N MET A 104 3.46 7.97 -2.20
CA MET A 104 2.22 8.43 -1.54
C MET A 104 2.36 8.57 -0.01
N LEU A 105 3.25 7.81 0.64
CA LEU A 105 3.56 7.97 2.06
C LEU A 105 4.42 9.22 2.33
N THR A 106 5.26 9.58 1.37
CA THR A 106 6.21 10.70 1.51
C THR A 106 5.55 12.05 1.24
N LEU A 107 4.50 12.08 0.42
CA LEU A 107 3.71 13.27 0.02
C LEU A 107 2.52 13.54 0.95
#